data_AF-A0A101FXV3-F1
#
_entry.id   AF-A0A101FXV3-F1
#
_cell.length_a   1.000
_cell.length_b   1.000
_cell.length_c   1.000
_cell.angle_alpha   90.00
_cell.angle_beta   90.00
_cell.angle_gamma   90.00
#
_symmetry.space_group_name_H-M   'P 1'
#
loop_
_entity.id
_entity.type
_entity.pdbx_description
1 polymer ?
#
loop_
_entity_poly.entity_id
_entity_poly.type
_entity_poly.pdbx_seq_one_letter_code
_entity_poly.pdbx_strand_id
1 'polypeptide(L)'
;MVHDHKDSIQRLKTVEGHIRGIQRMLDEDKYCIDVIRQIQAVQSALNKISTQILDGHLNTCLLTVAQGDDPAERQRVLNEITEVFETANRV
;
A
#
# COMPACT_ATOMS: atom_id res chain seq x y z
N MET A 1 11.89 -5.70 -14.58
CA MET A 1 10.98 -4.55 -14.80
C MET A 1 11.31 -3.49 -13.76
N VAL A 2 11.42 -2.22 -14.13
CA VAL A 2 11.70 -1.11 -13.19
C VAL A 2 10.41 -0.33 -13.01
N HIS A 3 9.70 -0.55 -11.91
CA HIS A 3 8.56 0.28 -11.52
C HIS A 3 9.10 1.62 -10.99
N ASP A 4 8.59 2.75 -11.49
CA ASP A 4 8.92 4.06 -10.95
C ASP A 4 8.20 4.26 -9.60
N HIS A 5 8.92 3.96 -8.52
CA HIS A 5 8.40 4.08 -7.16
C HIS A 5 8.57 5.50 -6.58
N LYS A 6 8.99 6.49 -7.36
CA LYS A 6 9.28 7.84 -6.84
C LYS A 6 8.07 8.50 -6.17
N ASP A 7 6.87 8.36 -6.75
CA ASP A 7 5.63 8.88 -6.14
C ASP A 7 5.30 8.14 -4.83
N SER A 8 5.35 6.80 -4.83
CA SER A 8 5.11 5.99 -3.63
C SER A 8 6.09 6.34 -2.51
N ILE A 9 7.38 6.50 -2.81
CA ILE A 9 8.40 6.92 -1.85
C ILE A 9 8.10 8.31 -1.30
N GLN A 10 7.69 9.26 -2.14
CA GLN A 10 7.35 10.61 -1.68
C GLN A 10 6.13 10.60 -0.74
N ARG A 11 5.12 9.79 -1.04
CA ARG A 11 3.95 9.61 -0.15
C ARG A 11 4.31 8.94 1.17
N LEU A 12 5.20 7.95 1.14
CA LEU A 12 5.70 7.29 2.36
C LEU A 12 6.44 8.29 3.27
N LYS A 13 7.25 9.19 2.72
CA LYS A 13 7.89 10.28 3.49
C LYS A 13 6.86 11.20 4.15
N THR A 14 5.75 11.49 3.48
CA THR A 14 4.65 12.25 4.08
C THR A 14 4.00 11.49 5.23
N VAL A 15 3.73 10.19 5.05
CA VAL A 15 3.20 9.32 6.11
C VAL A 15 4.13 9.27 7.32
N GLU A 16 5.43 9.16 7.11
CA GLU A 16 6.44 9.22 8.17
C GLU A 16 6.36 10.52 8.97
N GLY A 17 6.11 11.65 8.30
CA GLY A 17 5.83 12.95 8.93
C GLY A 17 4.58 12.93 9.81
N HIS A 18 3.50 12.30 9.35
CA HIS A 18 2.27 12.14 10.12
C HIS A 18 2.46 11.24 11.35
N ILE A 19 3.21 10.13 11.22
CA ILE A 19 3.54 9.24 12.34
C ILE A 19 4.31 10.02 13.42
N ARG A 20 5.31 10.81 13.02
CA ARG A 20 6.00 11.72 13.96
C ARG A 20 5.07 12.74 14.61
N GLY A 21 4.07 13.22 13.88
CA GLY A 21 3.02 14.09 14.41
C GLY A 21 2.19 13.41 15.51
N ILE A 22 1.77 12.17 15.27
CA ILE A 22 1.02 11.35 16.23
C ILE A 22 1.84 11.13 17.51
N GLN A 23 3.14 10.83 17.39
CA GLN A 23 4.03 10.70 18.54
C GLN A 23 4.03 11.97 19.39
N ARG A 24 4.21 13.15 18.78
CA ARG A 24 4.13 14.43 19.50
C ARG A 24 2.77 14.69 20.14
N MET A 25 1.68 14.29 19.48
CA MET A 25 0.34 14.43 20.07
C MET A 25 0.19 13.60 21.35
N LEU A 26 0.80 12.42 21.40
CA LEU A 26 0.83 11.60 22.61
C LEU A 26 1.73 12.23 23.69
N ASP A 27 2.92 12.71 23.32
CA ASP A 27 3.84 13.38 24.24
C ASP A 27 3.24 14.67 24.85
N GLU A 28 2.36 15.35 24.10
CA GLU A 28 1.65 16.56 24.52
C GLU A 28 0.28 16.30 25.17
N ASP A 29 -0.03 15.03 25.53
CA ASP A 29 -1.30 14.61 26.13
C ASP A 29 -2.55 15.13 25.38
N LYS A 30 -2.51 15.14 24.03
CA LYS A 30 -3.64 15.57 23.20
C LYS A 30 -4.82 14.62 23.37
N TYR A 31 -6.02 15.16 23.10
CA TYR A 31 -7.26 14.42 23.20
C TYR A 31 -7.23 13.13 22.35
N CYS A 32 -7.51 12.00 22.99
CA CYS A 32 -7.34 10.66 22.41
C CYS A 32 -8.11 10.47 21.10
N ILE A 33 -9.30 11.07 20.95
CA ILE A 33 -10.09 10.96 19.72
C ILE A 33 -9.38 11.62 18.53
N ASP A 34 -8.66 12.72 18.76
CA ASP A 34 -7.92 13.39 17.68
C ASP A 34 -6.68 12.58 17.29
N VAL A 35 -6.01 11.93 18.25
CA VAL A 35 -4.93 10.98 17.97
C VAL A 35 -5.44 9.81 17.12
N ILE A 36 -6.58 9.22 17.51
CA ILE A 36 -7.20 8.11 16.76
C ILE A 36 -7.56 8.55 15.33
N ARG A 37 -8.11 9.75 15.14
CA ARG A 37 -8.39 10.30 13.81
C ARG A 37 -7.14 10.45 12.96
N GLN A 38 -6.01 10.89 13.54
CA GLN A 38 -4.74 10.98 12.81
C GLN A 38 -4.20 9.59 12.43
N ILE A 39 -4.33 8.59 13.32
CA ILE A 39 -3.98 7.20 13.00
C ILE A 39 -4.82 6.68 11.83
N GLN A 40 -6.13 6.93 11.83
CA GLN A 40 -7.02 6.55 10.72
C GLN A 40 -6.65 7.24 9.40
N ALA A 41 -6.22 8.51 9.46
CA ALA A 41 -5.72 9.22 8.29
C ALA A 41 -4.44 8.58 7.74
N VAL A 42 -3.51 8.15 8.60
CA VAL A 42 -2.30 7.41 8.22
C VAL A 42 -2.65 6.06 7.59
N GLN A 43 -3.56 5.28 8.19
CA GLN A 43 -4.02 4.01 7.62
C GLN A 43 -4.61 4.20 6.22
N SER A 44 -5.45 5.23 6.05
CA SER A 44 -6.05 5.57 4.75
C SER A 44 -5.00 5.93 3.69
N ALA A 45 -3.96 6.68 4.08
CA ALA A 45 -2.87 7.04 3.19
C ALA A 45 -2.03 5.82 2.78
N LEU A 46 -1.74 4.91 3.72
CA LEU A 46 -1.05 3.64 3.45
C LEU A 46 -1.85 2.73 2.51
N ASN A 47 -3.16 2.62 2.73
CA ASN A 47 -4.04 1.86 1.83
C ASN A 47 -3.99 2.42 0.41
N LYS A 48 -4.03 3.75 0.24
CA LYS A 48 -3.91 4.38 -1.07
C LYS A 48 -2.56 4.09 -1.75
N ILE A 49 -1.45 4.14 -1.01
CA ILE A 49 -0.12 3.81 -1.54
C ILE A 49 -0.08 2.34 -1.99
N SER A 50 -0.62 1.42 -1.18
CA SER A 50 -0.70 0.00 -1.50
C SER A 50 -1.50 -0.25 -2.79
N THR A 51 -2.69 0.36 -2.91
CA THR A 51 -3.51 0.26 -4.13
C THR A 51 -2.79 0.78 -5.38
N GLN A 52 -2.05 1.89 -5.27
CA GLN A 52 -1.29 2.42 -6.40
C GLN A 52 -0.15 1.48 -6.84
N ILE A 53 0.55 0.85 -5.89
CA ILE A 53 1.60 -0.13 -6.20
C ILE A 53 0.99 -1.36 -6.87
N LEU A 54 -0.14 -1.85 -6.34
CA LEU A 54 -0.86 -2.99 -6.91
C LEU A 54 -1.34 -2.70 -8.33
N ASP A 55 -1.94 -1.53 -8.57
CA ASP A 55 -2.38 -1.11 -9.91
C ASP A 55 -1.21 -1.09 -10.90
N GLY A 56 -0.04 -0.56 -10.49
CA GLY A 56 1.18 -0.62 -11.29
C GLY A 56 1.64 -2.04 -11.60
N HIS A 57 1.56 -2.95 -10.62
CA HIS A 57 1.89 -4.37 -10.80
C HIS A 57 0.93 -5.06 -11.78
N LEU A 58 -0.39 -4.85 -11.62
CA LEU A 58 -1.41 -5.43 -12.50
C LEU A 58 -1.25 -4.95 -13.95
N ASN A 59 -1.03 -3.64 -14.16
CA ASN A 59 -0.86 -3.09 -15.50
C ASN A 59 0.41 -3.56 -16.21
N THR A 60 1.46 -3.96 -15.50
CA THR A 60 2.70 -4.47 -16.14
C THR A 60 2.74 -5.99 -16.22
N CYS A 61 2.61 -6.66 -15.07
CA CYS A 61 2.86 -8.09 -14.93
C CYS A 61 1.69 -8.90 -15.46
N LEU A 62 0.44 -8.51 -15.12
CA LEU A 62 -0.73 -9.26 -15.57
C LEU A 62 -0.94 -9.11 -17.09
N LEU A 63 -0.78 -7.91 -17.65
CA LEU A 63 -0.91 -7.72 -19.11
C LEU A 63 0.14 -8.51 -19.90
N THR A 64 1.38 -8.52 -19.43
CA THR A 64 2.46 -9.28 -20.09
C THR A 64 2.21 -10.78 -20.05
N VAL A 65 1.83 -11.30 -18.87
CA VAL A 65 1.61 -12.74 -18.65
C VAL A 65 0.29 -13.22 -19.26
N ALA A 66 -0.73 -12.37 -19.34
CA ALA A 66 -1.99 -12.69 -20.03
C ALA A 66 -1.81 -12.85 -21.54
N GLN A 67 -0.85 -12.14 -22.14
CA GLN A 67 -0.51 -12.24 -23.57
C GLN A 67 0.48 -13.36 -23.89
N GLY A 68 1.05 -14.01 -22.86
CA GLY A 68 1.98 -15.13 -23.01
C GLY A 68 1.28 -16.50 -23.14
N ASP A 69 2.02 -17.47 -23.68
CA ASP A 69 1.51 -18.83 -23.92
C ASP A 69 1.72 -19.80 -22.74
N ASP A 70 2.40 -19.39 -21.65
CA ASP A 70 2.66 -20.25 -20.48
C ASP A 70 1.50 -20.20 -19.45
N PRO A 71 0.70 -21.28 -19.30
CA PRO A 71 -0.35 -21.35 -18.29
C PRO A 71 0.19 -21.35 -16.85
N ALA A 72 1.39 -21.88 -16.61
CA ALA A 72 1.97 -21.97 -15.27
C ALA A 72 2.44 -20.59 -14.76
N GLU A 73 2.95 -19.75 -15.66
CA GLU A 73 3.27 -18.34 -15.35
C GLU A 73 2.01 -17.55 -15.01
N ARG A 74 0.92 -17.71 -15.79
CA ARG A 74 -0.39 -17.11 -15.48
C ARG A 74 -0.90 -17.50 -14.09
N GLN A 75 -0.86 -18.79 -13.76
CA GLN A 75 -1.34 -19.25 -12.46
C GLN A 75 -0.51 -18.68 -11.29
N ARG A 76 0.81 -18.54 -11.45
CA ARG A 76 1.67 -17.93 -10.41
C ARG A 76 1.29 -16.48 -10.10
N VAL A 77 1.15 -15.65 -11.14
CA VAL A 77 0.78 -14.22 -10.95
C VAL A 77 -0.59 -14.09 -10.29
N LEU A 78 -1.57 -14.91 -10.68
CA LEU A 78 -2.90 -14.92 -10.05
C LEU A 78 -2.85 -15.31 -8.56
N ASN A 79 -1.99 -16.26 -8.20
CA ASN A 79 -1.80 -16.66 -6.80
C ASN A 79 -1.18 -15.53 -5.98
N GLU A 80 -0.14 -14.84 -6.49
CA GLU A 80 0.49 -13.71 -5.81
C GLU A 80 -0.52 -12.60 -5.48
N ILE A 81 -1.38 -12.24 -6.45
CA ILE A 81 -2.43 -11.23 -6.23
C ILE A 81 -3.41 -11.68 -5.15
N THR A 82 -3.82 -12.95 -5.20
CA THR A 82 -4.77 -13.52 -4.23
C THR A 82 -4.21 -13.47 -2.80
N GLU A 83 -2.93 -13.84 -2.60
CA GLU A 83 -2.26 -13.79 -1.29
C GLU A 83 -2.20 -12.37 -0.71
N VAL A 84 -1.96 -11.36 -1.55
CA VAL A 84 -1.96 -9.94 -1.13
C VAL A 84 -3.34 -9.51 -0.64
N PHE A 85 -4.41 -9.87 -1.35
CA PHE A 85 -5.79 -9.54 -0.95
C PHE A 85 -6.24 -10.27 0.32
N GLU A 86 -5.85 -11.54 0.50
CA GLU A 86 -6.15 -12.28 1.73
C GLU A 86 -5.48 -11.63 2.94
N THR A 87 -4.25 -11.14 2.79
CA THR A 87 -3.53 -10.47 3.88
C THR A 87 -4.17 -9.13 4.23
N ALA A 88 -4.61 -8.36 3.22
CA ALA A 88 -5.26 -7.06 3.41
C ALA A 88 -6.62 -7.16 4.13
N ASN A 89 -7.34 -8.28 4.01
CA ASN A 89 -8.65 -8.51 4.63
C ASN A 89 -8.60 -9.14 6.04
N ARG A 90 -7.41 -9.42 6.59
CA ARG A 90 -7.25 -10.02 7.93
C ARG A 90 -7.25 -9.02 9.09
N VAL A 91 -7.46 -7.73 8.81
CA VAL A 91 -7.47 -6.63 9.80
C VAL A 91 -8.89 -6.16 10.08
#